data_AF-A0A0Q3W0Q8-F1
#
_entry.id   AF-A0A0Q3W0Q8-F1
#
_cell.length_a   1.000
_cell.length_b   1.000
_cell.length_c   1.000
_cell.angle_alpha   90.00
_cell.angle_beta   90.00
_cell.angle_gamma   90.00
#
_symmetry.space_group_name_H-M   'P 1'
#
loop_
_entity.id
_entity.type
_entity.pdbx_description
1 polymer ?
#
loop_
_entity_poly.entity_id
_entity_poly.type
_entity_poly.pdbx_seq_one_letter_code
_entity_poly.pdbx_strand_id
1 'polypeptide(L)'
;MSAQNIQEKIDSLHYWDARVVSLECNYFADEVTIEYEDSFVNVVYKFNGCYKTEFEHDIGHEKDVPVKELTRLQIPYFLHNVDVGSVIFDGIELYICKISMSPMNIEIWCKDIQVQKCAQ
;
A
#
# COMPACT_ATOMS: atom_id res chain seq x y z
N MET A 1 -16.71 -7.61 0.38
CA MET A 1 -15.93 -8.35 -0.65
C MET A 1 -15.11 -9.40 0.09
N SER A 2 -14.78 -10.58 -0.40
CA SER A 2 -13.86 -11.46 0.35
C SER A 2 -12.42 -10.96 0.21
N ALA A 3 -11.53 -11.32 1.13
CA ALA A 3 -10.08 -11.05 0.99
C ALA A 3 -9.55 -11.62 -0.34
N GLN A 4 -9.99 -12.83 -0.71
CA GLN A 4 -9.66 -13.45 -1.98
C GLN A 4 -10.06 -12.60 -3.20
N ASN A 5 -11.28 -12.05 -3.22
CA ASN A 5 -11.73 -11.21 -4.34
C ASN A 5 -10.91 -9.92 -4.46
N ILE A 6 -10.44 -9.37 -3.33
CA ILE A 6 -9.54 -8.20 -3.31
C ILE A 6 -8.16 -8.61 -3.84
N GLN A 7 -7.62 -9.74 -3.40
CA GLN A 7 -6.36 -10.29 -3.89
C GLN A 7 -6.38 -10.50 -5.41
N GLU A 8 -7.41 -11.19 -5.93
CA GLU A 8 -7.58 -11.42 -7.38
C GLU A 8 -7.62 -10.11 -8.17
N LYS A 9 -8.29 -9.08 -7.62
CA LYS A 9 -8.31 -7.76 -8.23
C LYS A 9 -6.94 -7.10 -8.23
N ILE A 10 -6.17 -7.21 -7.16
CA ILE A 10 -4.80 -6.67 -7.06
C ILE A 10 -3.87 -7.39 -8.03
N ASP A 11 -3.90 -8.72 -8.08
CA ASP A 11 -3.06 -9.54 -8.96
C ASP A 11 -3.32 -9.24 -10.44
N SER A 12 -4.58 -8.96 -10.81
CA SER A 12 -4.96 -8.58 -12.18
C SER A 12 -4.33 -7.26 -12.67
N LEU A 13 -3.76 -6.46 -11.76
CA LEU A 13 -3.14 -5.18 -12.07
C LEU A 13 -1.64 -5.29 -12.36
N HIS A 14 -1.05 -6.48 -12.22
CA HIS A 14 0.37 -6.73 -12.53
C HIS A 14 1.32 -5.70 -11.90
N TYR A 15 1.13 -5.42 -10.61
CA TYR A 15 1.81 -4.35 -9.88
C TYR A 15 3.31 -4.58 -9.61
N TRP A 16 3.85 -5.76 -9.94
CA TRP A 16 5.26 -6.09 -9.72
C TRP A 16 6.17 -5.05 -10.37
N ASP A 17 7.11 -4.53 -9.59
CA ASP A 17 8.06 -3.48 -9.94
C ASP A 17 7.41 -2.14 -10.34
N ALA A 18 6.15 -1.93 -9.96
CA ALA A 18 5.51 -0.63 -10.12
C ALA A 18 6.06 0.36 -9.07
N ARG A 19 6.45 1.56 -9.54
CA ARG A 19 6.95 2.61 -8.65
C ARG A 19 5.81 3.18 -7.82
N VAL A 20 5.99 3.18 -6.51
CA VAL A 20 5.10 3.88 -5.57
C VAL A 20 5.43 5.36 -5.61
N VAL A 21 4.44 6.19 -5.88
CA VAL A 21 4.59 7.66 -6.01
C VAL A 21 4.07 8.41 -4.79
N SER A 22 3.17 7.80 -4.02
CA SER A 22 2.66 8.39 -2.77
C SER A 22 2.31 7.30 -1.76
N LEU A 23 2.57 7.61 -0.48
CA LEU A 23 2.07 6.90 0.69
C LEU A 23 1.60 7.97 1.69
N GLU A 24 0.31 7.97 2.00
CA GLU A 24 -0.31 8.97 2.85
C GLU A 24 -1.05 8.32 4.01
N CYS A 25 -0.84 8.85 5.21
CA CYS A 25 -1.63 8.53 6.40
C CYS A 25 -2.50 9.74 6.73
N ASN A 26 -3.81 9.57 6.58
CA ASN A 26 -4.79 10.61 6.77
C ASN A 26 -5.63 10.34 8.03
N TYR A 27 -6.21 11.40 8.60
CA TYR A 27 -7.15 11.30 9.72
C TYR A 27 -6.65 10.43 10.90
N PHE A 28 -5.46 10.74 11.42
CA PHE A 28 -4.81 9.97 12.49
C PHE A 28 -4.56 8.50 12.13
N ALA A 29 -4.23 8.25 10.86
CA ALA A 29 -4.02 6.92 10.27
C ALA A 29 -5.27 6.02 10.29
N ASP A 30 -6.48 6.59 10.43
CA ASP A 30 -7.73 5.87 10.15
C ASP A 30 -7.85 5.53 8.65
N GLU A 31 -7.24 6.36 7.81
CA GLU A 31 -7.11 6.14 6.38
C GLU A 31 -5.64 6.08 5.96
N VAL A 32 -5.31 5.07 5.14
CA VAL A 32 -4.00 4.97 4.48
C VAL A 32 -4.22 4.86 2.98
N THR A 33 -3.44 5.61 2.21
CA THR A 33 -3.50 5.60 0.75
C THR A 33 -2.12 5.31 0.17
N ILE A 34 -2.05 4.38 -0.78
CA ILE A 34 -0.85 4.08 -1.57
C ILE A 34 -1.19 4.29 -3.04
N GLU A 35 -0.38 5.09 -3.72
CA GLU A 35 -0.50 5.33 -5.15
C GLU A 35 0.76 4.85 -5.88
N TYR A 36 0.58 4.15 -6.98
CA TYR A 36 1.68 3.66 -7.82
C TYR A 36 1.40 3.84 -9.31
N GLU A 37 2.47 3.83 -10.09
CA GLU A 37 2.44 4.01 -11.54
C GLU A 37 1.88 2.77 -12.24
N ASP A 38 0.95 2.98 -13.17
CA ASP A 38 0.54 1.99 -14.19
C ASP A 38 0.51 2.69 -15.56
N SER A 39 0.51 1.91 -16.63
CA SER A 39 0.84 2.31 -18.02
C SER A 39 0.01 3.48 -18.56
N PHE A 40 -1.21 3.67 -18.07
CA PHE A 40 -2.14 4.70 -18.56
C PHE A 40 -2.58 5.67 -17.47
N VAL A 41 -2.82 5.15 -16.27
CA VAL A 41 -3.41 5.85 -15.13
C VAL A 41 -2.82 5.25 -13.87
N ASN A 42 -2.55 6.07 -12.86
CA ASN A 42 -2.07 5.55 -11.59
C ASN A 42 -3.14 4.67 -10.93
N VAL A 43 -2.68 3.68 -10.17
CA VAL A 43 -3.53 2.87 -9.33
C VAL A 43 -3.41 3.35 -7.89
N VAL A 44 -4.53 3.36 -7.19
CA VAL A 44 -4.63 3.75 -5.79
C VAL A 44 -5.22 2.61 -4.97
N TYR A 45 -4.50 2.23 -3.92
CA TYR A 45 -5.03 1.43 -2.81
C TYR A 45 -5.45 2.37 -1.69
N LYS A 46 -6.69 2.26 -1.24
CA LYS A 46 -7.22 3.00 -0.08
C LYS A 46 -7.65 2.01 0.99
N PHE A 47 -7.15 2.21 2.18
CA PHE A 47 -7.48 1.44 3.38
C PHE A 47 -8.26 2.36 4.31
N ASN A 48 -9.47 1.98 4.71
CA ASN A 48 -10.35 2.82 5.53
C ASN A 48 -10.74 2.12 6.84
N GLY A 49 -10.93 2.91 7.90
CA GLY A 49 -11.24 2.38 9.23
C GLY A 49 -10.11 1.50 9.75
N CYS A 50 -8.87 1.99 9.67
CA CYS A 50 -7.67 1.26 10.05
C CYS A 50 -7.54 1.17 11.57
N TYR A 51 -7.24 -0.03 12.06
CA TYR A 51 -6.99 -0.30 13.49
C TYR A 51 -5.50 -0.50 13.79
N LYS A 52 -4.72 -0.90 12.79
CA LYS A 52 -3.28 -1.14 12.91
C LYS A 52 -2.60 -0.71 11.62
N THR A 53 -1.54 0.08 11.74
CA THR A 53 -0.68 0.50 10.63
C THR A 53 0.78 0.43 11.08
N GLU A 54 1.55 -0.47 10.48
CA GLU A 54 2.97 -0.65 10.78
C GLU A 54 3.79 -0.37 9.53
N PHE A 55 4.79 0.51 9.66
CA PHE A 55 5.74 0.86 8.61
C PHE A 55 7.14 0.50 9.07
N GLU A 56 7.77 -0.43 8.37
CA GLU A 56 9.12 -0.88 8.66
C GLU A 56 10.03 -0.52 7.49
N HIS A 57 11.08 0.25 7.73
CA HIS A 57 12.10 0.49 6.71
C HIS A 57 13.30 -0.43 6.97
N ASP A 58 13.92 -0.89 5.90
CA ASP A 58 15.23 -1.54 5.98
C ASP A 58 16.26 -0.56 6.57
N ILE A 59 16.86 -0.95 7.70
CA ILE A 59 17.90 -0.19 8.39
C ILE A 59 19.19 -0.10 7.57
N GLY A 60 19.40 -1.03 6.63
CA GLY A 60 20.52 -1.02 5.69
C GLY A 60 20.34 -0.05 4.52
N HIS A 61 19.14 0.51 4.32
CA HIS A 61 18.91 1.48 3.25
C HIS A 61 19.41 2.88 3.66
N GLU A 62 20.36 3.40 2.89
CA GLU A 62 20.93 4.73 3.09
C GLU A 62 19.87 5.82 2.84
N LYS A 63 19.73 6.77 3.77
CA LYS A 63 18.76 7.88 3.73
C LYS A 63 19.44 9.24 3.63
N ASP A 64 20.53 9.30 2.88
CA ASP A 64 21.39 10.49 2.78
C ASP A 64 20.66 11.69 2.17
N VAL A 65 19.71 11.44 1.26
CA VAL A 65 18.86 12.47 0.66
C VAL A 65 17.43 12.31 1.21
N PRO A 66 16.83 13.37 1.79
CA PRO A 66 15.43 13.33 2.20
C PRO A 66 14.52 12.98 1.02
N VAL A 67 13.61 12.02 1.20
CA VAL A 67 12.70 11.56 0.12
C VAL A 67 11.92 12.71 -0.53
N LYS A 68 11.55 13.74 0.26
CA LYS A 68 10.85 14.94 -0.23
C LYS A 68 11.64 15.76 -1.27
N GLU A 69 12.95 15.57 -1.36
CA GLU A 69 13.85 16.26 -2.30
C GLU A 69 14.11 15.43 -3.56
N LEU A 70 13.69 14.17 -3.57
CA LEU A 70 13.83 13.28 -4.73
C LEU A 70 12.82 13.68 -5.81
N THR A 71 13.28 13.68 -7.05
CA THR A 71 12.36 13.71 -8.20
C THR A 71 11.62 12.38 -8.30
N ARG A 72 10.48 12.38 -8.99
CA ARG A 72 9.66 11.17 -9.20
C ARG A 72 10.46 9.96 -9.72
N LEU A 73 11.41 10.16 -10.62
CA LEU A 73 12.25 9.09 -11.18
C LEU A 73 13.31 8.56 -10.19
N GLN A 74 13.61 9.31 -9.13
CA GLN A 74 14.59 8.95 -8.10
C GLN A 74 13.94 8.27 -6.89
N ILE A 75 12.61 8.21 -6.80
CA ILE A 75 11.90 7.56 -5.71
C ILE A 75 12.21 6.04 -5.76
N PRO A 76 12.83 5.46 -4.71
CA PRO A 76 13.33 4.09 -4.76
C PRO A 76 12.30 3.03 -4.33
N TYR A 77 11.03 3.40 -4.16
CA TYR A 77 9.98 2.51 -3.65
C TYR A 77 9.26 1.80 -4.79
N PHE A 78 9.40 0.48 -4.86
CA PHE A 78 8.77 -0.36 -5.88
C PHE A 78 8.01 -1.50 -5.25
N LEU A 79 6.76 -1.74 -5.67
CA LEU A 79 5.96 -2.86 -5.17
C LEU A 79 6.58 -4.19 -5.60
N HIS A 80 6.77 -5.10 -4.66
CA HIS A 80 7.24 -6.47 -4.93
C HIS A 80 6.21 -7.52 -4.57
N ASN A 81 5.45 -7.31 -3.50
CA ASN A 81 4.41 -8.23 -3.08
C ASN A 81 3.28 -7.48 -2.35
N VAL A 82 2.04 -7.89 -2.60
CA VAL A 82 0.84 -7.44 -1.91
C VAL A 82 0.02 -8.68 -1.56
N ASP A 83 -0.16 -8.92 -0.26
CA ASP A 83 -0.88 -10.07 0.28
C ASP A 83 -2.06 -9.61 1.14
N VAL A 84 -3.27 -10.04 0.77
CA VAL A 84 -4.52 -9.67 1.43
C VAL A 84 -5.13 -10.89 2.11
N GLY A 85 -5.24 -10.80 3.43
CA GLY A 85 -5.92 -11.76 4.28
C GLY A 85 -7.10 -11.15 5.03
N SER A 86 -7.71 -11.94 5.89
CA SER A 86 -8.67 -11.47 6.89
C SER A 86 -8.42 -12.11 8.24
N VAL A 87 -8.85 -11.44 9.29
CA VAL A 87 -8.78 -11.89 10.68
C VAL A 87 -10.04 -11.48 11.42
N ILE A 88 -10.45 -12.30 12.39
CA ILE A 88 -11.42 -11.87 13.40
C ILE A 88 -10.62 -11.54 14.66
N PHE A 89 -10.62 -10.27 15.05
CA PHE A 89 -9.95 -9.81 16.26
C PHE A 89 -10.98 -9.16 17.18
N ASP A 90 -11.12 -9.70 18.39
CA ASP A 90 -12.10 -9.23 19.39
C ASP A 90 -13.55 -9.12 18.82
N GLY A 91 -13.94 -10.10 18.00
CA GLY A 91 -15.28 -10.15 17.37
C GLY A 91 -15.46 -9.21 16.17
N ILE A 92 -14.43 -8.46 15.76
CA ILE A 92 -14.44 -7.60 14.58
C ILE A 92 -13.71 -8.31 13.44
N GLU A 93 -14.37 -8.47 12.30
CA GLU A 93 -13.73 -8.91 11.06
C GLU A 93 -12.97 -7.75 10.43
N LEU A 94 -11.68 -7.96 10.15
CA LEU A 94 -10.77 -7.00 9.55
C LEU A 94 -10.05 -7.65 8.37
N TYR A 95 -9.75 -6.85 7.35
CA TYR A 95 -8.76 -7.21 6.35
C TYR A 95 -7.37 -6.93 6.89
N ILE A 96 -6.42 -7.79 6.54
CA ILE A 96 -4.99 -7.57 6.72
C ILE A 96 -4.39 -7.41 5.33
N CYS A 97 -3.68 -6.32 5.08
CA CYS A 97 -2.90 -6.13 3.86
C CYS A 97 -1.43 -5.99 4.23
N LYS A 98 -0.59 -6.85 3.64
CA LYS A 98 0.87 -6.82 3.78
C LYS A 98 1.49 -6.44 2.45
N ILE A 99 2.28 -5.38 2.45
CA ILE A 99 2.91 -4.85 1.24
C ILE A 99 4.42 -4.85 1.45
N SER A 100 5.13 -5.50 0.54
CA SER A 100 6.58 -5.41 0.40
C SER A 100 6.89 -4.43 -0.71
N MET A 101 7.56 -3.33 -0.39
CA MET A 101 8.02 -2.34 -1.36
C MET A 101 9.40 -1.81 -1.00
N SER A 102 10.47 -2.41 -1.52
CA SER A 102 11.84 -2.06 -1.10
C SER A 102 12.06 -0.54 -1.18
N PRO A 103 12.60 0.13 -0.15
CA PRO A 103 13.19 -0.39 1.10
C PRO A 103 12.22 -0.48 2.31
N MET A 104 10.91 -0.63 2.10
CA MET A 104 9.88 -0.60 3.14
C MET A 104 8.94 -1.81 3.09
N ASN A 105 8.51 -2.28 4.25
CA ASN A 105 7.38 -3.19 4.42
C ASN A 105 6.26 -2.48 5.18
N ILE A 106 5.02 -2.78 4.82
CA ILE A 106 3.82 -2.22 5.44
C ILE A 106 2.87 -3.35 5.83
N GLU A 107 2.31 -3.26 7.03
CA GLU A 107 1.16 -4.07 7.45
C GLU A 107 0.01 -3.17 7.90
N ILE A 108 -1.17 -3.35 7.30
CA ILE A 108 -2.37 -2.55 7.57
C ILE A 108 -3.52 -3.48 7.94
N TRP A 109 -4.22 -3.21 9.05
CA TRP A 109 -5.45 -3.88 9.44
C TRP A 109 -6.60 -2.88 9.38
N CYS A 110 -7.62 -3.17 8.58
CA CYS A 110 -8.67 -2.20 8.27
C CYS A 110 -10.03 -2.86 8.00
N LYS A 111 -11.08 -2.05 7.99
CA LYS A 111 -12.45 -2.51 7.69
C LYS A 111 -12.75 -2.61 6.20
N ASP A 112 -12.07 -1.82 5.38
CA ASP A 112 -12.34 -1.72 3.95
C ASP A 112 -11.06 -1.46 3.16
N ILE A 113 -10.95 -2.15 2.03
CA ILE A 113 -9.86 -1.98 1.05
C ILE A 113 -10.49 -1.65 -0.30
N GLN A 114 -10.13 -0.50 -0.86
CA GLN A 114 -10.55 -0.08 -2.19
C GLN A 114 -9.36 -0.03 -3.12
N VAL A 115 -9.54 -0.60 -4.31
CA VAL A 115 -8.55 -0.60 -5.38
C VAL A 115 -9.15 0.16 -6.57
N GLN A 116 -8.56 1.29 -6.94
CA GLN A 116 -9.10 2.22 -7.94
C GLN A 116 -8.04 2.53 -8.99
N LYS A 117 -8.43 2.61 -10.26
CA LYS A 117 -7.63 3.28 -11.30
C LYS A 117 -8.07 4.74 -11.34
N CYS A 118 -7.17 5.67 -11.07
CA CYS A 118 -7.49 7.09 -11.12
C CYS A 118 -7.35 7.59 -12.56
N ALA A 119 -8.46 7.76 -13.27
CA ALA A 119 -8.47 8.61 -14.45
C ALA A 119 -8.09 10.03 -14.03
N GLN A 120 -7.08 10.60 -14.69
CA GLN A 120 -6.74 12.02 -14.56
C GLN A 120 -7.85 12.89 -15.12
#